data_AF-A0A5P9FJQ1-F1
#
_entry.id   AF-A0A5P9FJQ1-F1
#
_cell.length_a   1.000
_cell.length_b   1.000
_cell.length_c   1.000
_cell.angle_alpha   90.00
_cell.angle_beta   90.00
_cell.angle_gamma   90.00
#
_symmetry.space_group_name_H-M   'P 1'
#
loop_
_entity.id
_entity.type
_entity.pdbx_description
1 polymer ?
#
loop_
_entity_poly.entity_id
_entity_poly.type
_entity_poly.pdbx_seq_one_letter_code
_entity_poly.pdbx_strand_id
1 'polypeptide(L)'
;MRNMIVSAAALFGFGYILGRKKRRAEPYGRTAFRRFDDGGPIGQAQPIRDADVAAMRDEQNAWSRRDDELDQTFPASDATAKY
;
A
#
# COMPACT_ATOMS: atom_id res chain seq x y z
N MET A 1 23.34 -46.83 -1.68
CA MET A 1 22.22 -46.31 -0.84
C MET A 1 22.67 -45.30 0.21
N ARG A 2 23.76 -45.53 0.95
CA ARG A 2 24.24 -44.61 2.02
C ARG A 2 24.50 -43.17 1.53
N ASN A 3 25.15 -43.01 0.37
CA ASN A 3 25.41 -41.69 -0.21
C ASN A 3 24.13 -40.95 -0.63
N MET A 4 23.09 -41.70 -1.03
CA MET A 4 21.80 -41.13 -1.44
C MET A 4 21.06 -40.52 -0.24
N ILE A 5 21.14 -41.18 0.92
CA ILE A 5 20.54 -40.69 2.16
C ILE A 5 21.26 -39.43 2.65
N VAL A 6 22.59 -39.39 2.57
CA VAL A 6 23.38 -38.20 2.95
C VAL A 6 23.08 -37.02 2.02
N SER A 7 23.02 -37.25 0.71
CA SER A 7 22.67 -36.20 -0.26
C SER A 7 21.25 -35.68 -0.08
N ALA A 8 20.28 -36.56 0.20
CA ALA A 8 18.91 -36.16 0.48
C ALA A 8 18.83 -35.31 1.76
N ALA A 9 19.47 -35.73 2.85
CA ALA A 9 19.52 -34.97 4.10
C ALA A 9 20.15 -33.59 3.90
N ALA A 10 21.21 -33.49 3.10
CA ALA A 10 21.86 -32.23 2.76
C ALA A 10 20.92 -31.30 1.96
N LEU A 11 20.21 -31.82 0.95
CA LEU A 11 19.27 -31.03 0.16
C LEU A 11 18.09 -30.52 0.99
N PHE A 12 17.51 -31.36 1.85
CA PHE A 12 16.43 -30.95 2.75
C PHE A 12 16.92 -29.92 3.79
N GLY A 13 18.10 -30.13 4.38
CA GLY A 13 18.69 -29.18 5.33
C GLY A 13 18.98 -27.82 4.68
N PHE A 14 19.54 -27.82 3.48
CA PHE A 14 19.85 -26.60 2.75
C PHE A 14 18.59 -25.84 2.31
N GLY A 15 17.58 -26.56 1.82
CA GLY A 15 16.26 -26.01 1.49
C GLY A 15 15.56 -25.39 2.70
N TYR A 16 15.63 -26.04 3.86
CA TYR A 16 15.07 -25.52 5.11
C TYR A 16 15.75 -24.22 5.55
N ILE A 17 17.08 -24.16 5.52
CA ILE A 17 17.85 -22.97 5.90
C ILE A 17 17.54 -21.79 4.96
N LEU A 18 17.50 -22.04 3.65
CA LEU A 18 17.15 -21.02 2.65
C LEU A 18 15.70 -20.52 2.81
N GLY A 19 14.74 -21.43 2.98
CA GLY A 19 13.34 -21.07 3.20
C GLY A 19 13.14 -20.28 4.49
N ARG A 20 13.84 -20.64 5.57
CA ARG A 20 13.79 -19.93 6.85
C ARG A 20 14.36 -18.52 6.75
N LYS A 21 15.45 -18.30 6.00
CA LYS A 21 16.00 -16.95 5.77
C LYS A 21 15.06 -16.09 4.93
N LYS A 22 14.43 -16.64 3.88
CA LYS A 22 13.47 -15.89 3.06
C LYS A 22 12.22 -15.45 3.85
N ARG A 23 11.69 -16.28 4.74
CA ARG A 23 10.54 -15.91 5.60
C ARG A 23 10.86 -14.81 6.62
N ARG A 24 12.14 -14.65 7.01
CA ARG A 24 12.58 -13.52 7.84
C ARG A 24 12.87 -12.26 7.03
N ALA A 25 13.00 -12.39 5.72
CA ALA A 25 13.29 -11.31 4.77
C ALA A 25 12.02 -10.78 4.07
N GLU A 26 10.82 -11.20 4.49
CA GLU A 26 9.57 -10.51 4.17
C GLU A 26 9.15 -9.68 5.40
N PRO A 27 9.56 -8.40 5.51
CA PRO A 27 9.11 -7.52 6.58
C PRO A 27 7.64 -7.10 6.41
N TYR A 28 7.01 -7.48 5.29
CA TYR A 28 5.66 -7.09 4.91
C TYR A 28 4.84 -8.33 4.53
N GLY A 29 4.85 -9.34 5.40
CA GLY A 29 3.78 -10.34 5.40
C GLY A 29 2.46 -9.58 5.50
N ARG A 30 1.62 -9.70 4.46
CA ARG A 30 0.36 -8.96 4.27
C ARG A 30 -0.55 -9.07 5.48
N THR A 31 -0.40 -8.17 6.45
CA THR A 31 -1.34 -7.98 7.55
C THR A 31 -2.33 -6.90 7.13
N ALA A 32 -3.63 -7.15 7.29
CA ALA A 32 -4.67 -6.14 7.02
C ALA A 32 -4.47 -4.86 7.85
N PHE A 33 -3.80 -4.99 9.01
CA PHE A 33 -3.42 -3.88 9.88
C PHE A 33 -1.98 -4.10 10.37
N ARG A 34 -1.12 -3.08 10.28
CA ARG A 34 0.26 -3.09 10.80
C ARG A 34 0.24 -3.05 12.33
N ARG A 35 1.23 -3.68 12.99
CA ARG A 35 1.42 -3.51 14.44
C ARG A 35 1.93 -2.11 14.72
N PHE A 36 1.66 -1.59 15.93
CA PHE A 36 2.11 -0.26 16.35
C PHE A 36 3.64 -0.08 16.19
N ASP A 37 4.40 -1.15 16.41
CA ASP A 37 5.86 -1.17 16.31
C ASP A 37 6.39 -1.26 14.86
N ASP A 38 5.51 -1.56 13.89
CA ASP A 38 5.86 -1.60 12.48
C ASP A 38 5.84 -0.15 11.95
N GLY A 39 6.89 0.61 12.27
CA GLY A 39 7.02 2.03 11.94
C GLY A 39 6.61 2.39 10.51
N GLY A 40 6.06 3.59 10.33
CA GLY A 40 5.42 4.07 9.09
C GLY A 40 6.32 4.11 7.84
N PRO A 41 5.87 4.76 6.75
CA PRO A 41 6.71 5.04 5.59
C PRO A 41 8.07 5.63 5.99
N ILE A 42 9.12 5.38 5.20
CA ILE A 42 10.47 5.89 5.47
C ILE A 42 10.38 7.42 5.68
N GLY A 43 10.67 7.88 6.91
CA GLY A 43 10.55 9.28 7.33
C GLY A 43 9.48 9.59 8.39
N GLN A 44 8.61 8.63 8.75
CA GLN A 44 7.61 8.82 9.82
C GLN A 44 7.96 7.99 11.06
N ALA A 45 8.23 8.67 12.17
CA ALA A 45 8.62 8.08 13.45
C ALA A 45 7.44 7.44 14.24
N GLN A 46 6.20 7.59 13.77
CA GLN A 46 5.00 7.12 14.46
C GLN A 46 4.05 6.40 13.48
N PRO A 47 3.30 5.38 13.94
CA PRO A 47 2.29 4.68 13.15
C PRO A 47 1.02 5.53 12.93
N ILE A 48 0.89 6.65 13.65
CA ILE A 48 -0.15 7.64 13.46
C ILE A 48 0.36 8.67 12.46
N ARG A 49 -0.29 8.71 11.30
CA ARG A 49 -0.09 9.75 10.29
C ARG A 49 -0.42 11.10 10.91
N ASP A 50 0.46 12.07 10.70
CA ASP A 50 0.23 13.44 11.15
C ASP A 50 -1.08 13.96 10.56
N ALA A 51 -1.95 14.48 11.43
CA ALA A 51 -3.27 14.99 11.08
C ALA A 51 -3.29 16.53 11.07
N ASP A 52 -2.12 17.16 11.00
CA ASP A 52 -2.00 18.60 10.88
C ASP A 52 -2.67 19.13 9.59
N VAL A 53 -3.06 20.39 9.59
CA VAL A 53 -3.73 21.07 8.48
C VAL A 53 -2.91 20.96 7.19
N ALA A 54 -1.58 21.05 7.31
CA ALA A 54 -0.67 20.88 6.18
C ALA A 54 -0.70 19.45 5.59
N ALA A 55 -0.88 18.42 6.43
CA ALA A 55 -0.95 17.02 6.00
C ALA A 55 -2.32 16.64 5.45
N MET A 56 -3.37 17.37 5.82
CA MET A 56 -4.74 17.19 5.32
C MET A 56 -5.04 17.99 4.05
N ARG A 57 -4.13 18.88 3.63
CA ARG A 57 -4.36 19.77 2.49
C ARG A 57 -4.05 19.02 1.19
N ASP A 58 -5.03 18.96 0.30
CA ASP A 58 -4.80 18.49 -1.06
C ASP A 58 -3.82 19.43 -1.79
N GLU A 59 -3.01 18.85 -2.69
CA GLU A 59 -2.16 19.63 -3.57
C GLU A 59 -3.00 20.59 -4.41
N GLN A 60 -2.53 21.83 -4.57
CA GLN A 60 -3.17 22.79 -5.46
C GLN A 60 -2.96 22.34 -6.91
N ASN A 61 -3.95 21.63 -7.43
CA ASN A 61 -3.98 21.19 -8.81
C ASN A 61 -4.67 22.25 -9.68
N ALA A 62 -4.11 22.49 -10.86
CA ALA A 62 -4.77 23.30 -11.87
C ALA A 62 -6.05 22.59 -12.34
N TRP A 63 -7.06 23.38 -12.69
CA TRP A 63 -8.31 22.85 -13.20
C TRP A 63 -8.05 22.07 -14.50
N SER A 64 -8.47 20.81 -14.57
CA SER A 64 -8.28 20.01 -15.79
C SER A 64 -9.42 20.25 -16.77
N ARG A 65 -9.16 20.01 -18.06
CA ARG A 65 -10.18 20.11 -19.11
C ARG A 65 -11.42 19.26 -18.83
N ARG A 66 -11.25 18.09 -18.21
CA ARG A 66 -12.37 17.21 -17.85
C ARG A 66 -13.26 17.86 -16.80
N ASP A 67 -12.65 18.54 -15.84
CA ASP A 67 -13.40 19.20 -14.79
C ASP A 67 -14.14 20.44 -15.34
N ASP A 68 -13.57 21.16 -16.32
CA ASP A 68 -14.28 22.20 -17.08
C ASP A 68 -15.49 21.61 -17.82
N GLU A 69 -15.30 20.48 -18.51
CA GLU A 69 -16.37 19.78 -19.22
C GLU A 69 -17.49 19.34 -18.27
N LEU A 70 -17.14 18.85 -17.07
CA LEU A 70 -18.10 18.45 -16.04
C LEU A 70 -18.90 19.64 -15.47
N ASP A 71 -18.28 20.80 -15.31
CA ASP A 71 -18.97 22.02 -14.88
C ASP A 71 -20.09 22.42 -15.87
N GLN A 72 -19.87 22.18 -17.16
CA GLN A 72 -20.85 22.45 -18.22
C GLN A 72 -21.97 21.40 -18.31
N THR A 73 -21.87 20.26 -17.59
CA THR A 73 -22.88 19.19 -17.65
C THR A 73 -24.05 19.38 -16.70
N PHE A 74 -23.91 20.25 -15.70
CA PHE A 74 -25.02 20.62 -14.84
C PHE A 74 -25.70 21.85 -15.44
N PRO A 75 -26.90 21.74 -16.02
CA PRO A 75 -27.70 22.94 -16.22
C PRO A 75 -27.90 23.56 -14.84
N ALA A 76 -27.36 24.76 -14.64
CA ALA A 76 -27.73 25.62 -13.52
C ALA A 76 -29.20 25.97 -13.70
N SER A 77 -30.08 25.03 -13.33
CA SER A 77 -31.53 25.11 -13.48
C SER A 77 -31.95 25.58 -14.87
N ASP A 78 -32.16 24.66 -15.82
CA ASP A 78 -33.03 24.95 -16.96
C ASP A 78 -34.36 25.45 -16.38
N ALA A 79 -34.52 26.77 -16.37
CA ALA A 79 -35.62 27.52 -15.79
C ALA A 79 -36.86 27.40 -16.69
N THR A 80 -37.20 26.17 -17.07
CA THR A 80 -38.36 25.85 -17.89
C THR A 80 -39.19 24.71 -17.30
N ALA A 81 -39.32 24.67 -15.97
CA ALA A 81 -40.54 24.12 -15.38
C ALA A 81 -41.70 25.08 -15.71
N LYS A 82 -42.34 24.87 -16.87
CA LYS A 82 -43.61 25.54 -17.20
C LYS A 82 -44.71 24.96 -16.30
N TYR A 83 -45.35 25.82 -15.51
CA TYR A 83 -46.62 25.56 -14.84
C TYR A 83 -47.74 25.36 -15.87
#